data_AF-A0A847ZWZ7-F1
#
_entry.id   AF-A0A847ZWZ7-F1
#
_cell.length_a   1.000
_cell.length_b   1.000
_cell.length_c   1.000
_cell.angle_alpha   90.00
_cell.angle_beta   90.00
_cell.angle_gamma   90.00
#
_symmetry.space_group_name_H-M   'P 1'
#
loop_
_entity.id
_entity.type
_entity.pdbx_description
1 polymer ?
#
loop_
_entity_poly.entity_id
_entity_poly.type
_entity_poly.pdbx_seq_one_letter_code
_entity_poly.pdbx_strand_id
1 'polypeptide(L)'
;SPMELATMIVTSWYGFSFFVVGNLLGAVIAFFVFSLTVVSFPLLLDRDVDFVTAMMTSMRAVKMNPIQMMAWAAGIALMMLFSFATLFLGLFMILPVVGHATWHLYRRVIEPEEVAG
;
A
#
# COMPACT_ATOMS: atom_id res chain seq x y z
N SER A 1 -14.98 -3.74 -34.39
CA SER A 1 -14.02 -2.60 -34.43
C SER A 1 -13.47 -2.35 -33.02
N PRO A 2 -12.34 -1.64 -32.83
CA PRO A 2 -11.79 -1.35 -31.49
C PRO A 2 -12.78 -0.62 -30.57
N MET A 3 -13.67 0.19 -31.18
CA MET A 3 -14.70 0.93 -30.47
C MET A 3 -15.80 0.01 -29.91
N GLU A 4 -16.21 -1.02 -30.67
CA GLU A 4 -17.20 -2.01 -30.19
C GLU A 4 -16.69 -2.81 -29.00
N LEU A 5 -15.38 -3.14 -28.97
CA LEU A 5 -14.78 -3.81 -27.81
C LEU A 5 -14.76 -2.91 -26.58
N ALA A 6 -14.43 -1.63 -26.75
CA ALA A 6 -14.49 -0.67 -25.66
C ALA A 6 -15.91 -0.54 -25.10
N THR A 7 -16.93 -0.42 -25.96
CA THR A 7 -18.33 -0.36 -25.49
C THR A 7 -18.76 -1.67 -24.82
N MET A 8 -18.32 -2.82 -25.33
CA MET A 8 -18.60 -4.11 -24.69
C MET A 8 -17.96 -4.19 -23.29
N ILE A 9 -16.71 -3.79 -23.11
CA ILE A 9 -16.04 -3.85 -21.80
C ILE A 9 -16.63 -2.84 -20.80
N VAL A 10 -17.06 -1.67 -21.24
CA VAL A 10 -17.54 -0.62 -20.31
C VAL A 10 -19.01 -0.81 -19.94
N THR A 11 -19.81 -1.42 -20.82
CA THR A 11 -21.28 -1.48 -20.66
C THR A 11 -21.83 -2.88 -20.47
N SER A 12 -21.09 -3.94 -20.82
CA SER A 12 -21.57 -5.31 -20.68
C SER A 12 -21.30 -5.91 -19.30
N TRP A 13 -22.12 -6.90 -18.93
CA TRP A 13 -21.95 -7.70 -17.71
C TRP A 13 -20.58 -8.41 -17.63
N TYR A 14 -20.04 -8.84 -18.77
CA TYR A 14 -18.71 -9.45 -18.86
C TYR A 14 -17.61 -8.43 -18.54
N GLY A 15 -17.77 -7.20 -19.03
CA GLY A 15 -16.85 -6.10 -18.76
C GLY A 15 -16.80 -5.70 -17.29
N PHE A 16 -17.96 -5.64 -16.62
CA PHE A 16 -18.02 -5.41 -15.17
C PHE A 16 -17.35 -6.55 -14.39
N SER A 17 -17.63 -7.81 -14.74
CA SER A 17 -16.96 -8.96 -14.11
C SER A 17 -15.44 -8.91 -14.28
N PHE A 18 -14.95 -8.58 -15.47
CA PHE A 18 -13.52 -8.41 -15.73
C PHE A 18 -12.91 -7.30 -14.88
N PHE A 19 -13.58 -6.16 -14.79
CA PHE A 19 -13.15 -5.04 -13.94
C PHE A 19 -13.05 -5.45 -12.47
N VAL A 20 -14.08 -6.11 -11.92
CA VAL A 20 -14.09 -6.54 -10.52
C VAL A 20 -13.01 -7.57 -10.24
N VAL A 21 -12.93 -8.64 -11.04
CA VAL A 21 -11.93 -9.71 -10.84
C VAL A 21 -10.52 -9.17 -10.99
N GLY A 22 -10.27 -8.33 -11.99
CA GLY A 22 -8.97 -7.69 -12.20
C GLY A 22 -8.55 -6.81 -11.02
N ASN A 23 -9.46 -5.98 -10.50
CA ASN A 23 -9.20 -5.16 -9.33
C ASN A 23 -8.98 -5.99 -8.06
N LEU A 24 -9.74 -7.08 -7.86
CA LEU A 24 -9.54 -7.99 -6.72
C LEU A 24 -8.17 -8.66 -6.77
N LEU A 25 -7.76 -9.17 -7.93
CA LEU A 25 -6.44 -9.78 -8.08
C LEU A 25 -5.33 -8.75 -7.87
N GLY A 26 -5.49 -7.54 -8.43
CA GLY A 26 -4.58 -6.43 -8.21
C GLY A 26 -4.49 -6.03 -6.74
N ALA A 27 -5.61 -5.99 -6.02
CA ALA A 27 -5.64 -5.68 -4.59
C ALA A 27 -4.91 -6.74 -3.75
N VAL A 28 -5.04 -8.03 -4.09
CA VAL A 28 -4.29 -9.11 -3.42
C VAL A 28 -2.78 -8.95 -3.63
N ILE A 29 -2.36 -8.69 -4.87
CA ILE A 29 -0.94 -8.47 -5.20
C ILE A 29 -0.42 -7.23 -4.48
N ALA A 30 -1.17 -6.12 -4.51
CA ALA A 30 -0.81 -4.87 -3.86
C ALA A 30 -0.70 -5.05 -2.33
N PHE A 31 -1.63 -5.76 -1.70
CA PHE A 31 -1.58 -6.05 -0.28
C PHE A 31 -0.37 -6.92 0.09
N PHE A 32 -0.02 -7.91 -0.74
CA PHE A 32 1.17 -8.73 -0.54
C PHE A 32 2.44 -7.86 -0.60
N VAL A 33 2.59 -7.05 -1.66
CA VAL A 33 3.73 -6.14 -1.81
C VAL A 33 3.80 -5.12 -0.66
N PHE A 34 2.66 -4.53 -0.28
CA PHE A 34 2.56 -3.63 0.87
C PHE A 34 3.06 -4.32 2.15
N SER A 35 2.62 -5.56 2.39
CA SER A 35 3.01 -6.33 3.58
C SER A 35 4.52 -6.59 3.65
N LEU A 36 5.17 -6.69 2.49
CA LEU A 36 6.62 -6.86 2.39
C LEU A 36 7.41 -5.55 2.53
N THR A 37 6.82 -4.39 2.28
CA THR A 37 7.58 -3.14 2.06
C THR A 37 7.29 -2.02 3.05
N VAL A 38 6.10 -1.98 3.66
CA VAL A 38 5.61 -0.85 4.47
C VAL A 38 6.58 -0.45 5.60
N VAL A 39 7.26 -1.42 6.22
CA VAL A 39 8.23 -1.19 7.29
C VAL A 39 9.66 -1.52 6.86
N SER A 40 9.86 -2.26 5.78
CA SER A 40 11.18 -2.72 5.35
C SER A 40 12.10 -1.57 4.95
N PHE A 41 11.64 -0.64 4.12
CA PHE A 41 12.45 0.51 3.70
C PHE A 41 12.91 1.41 4.86
N PRO A 42 12.02 1.91 5.74
CA PRO A 42 12.47 2.72 6.86
C PRO A 42 13.38 1.94 7.82
N LEU A 43 13.12 0.65 8.03
CA LEU A 43 13.97 -0.18 8.87
C LEU A 43 15.39 -0.36 8.30
N LEU A 44 15.52 -0.55 6.98
CA LEU A 44 16.81 -0.65 6.29
C LEU A 44 17.59 0.67 6.28
N LEU A 45 16.90 1.79 6.36
CA LEU A 45 17.51 3.12 6.41
C LEU A 45 17.93 3.52 7.83
N ASP A 46 17.19 3.06 8.85
CA ASP A 46 17.47 3.37 10.27
C ASP A 46 18.43 2.36 10.93
N ARG A 47 18.40 1.10 10.50
CA ARG A 47 19.14 -0.01 11.11
C ARG A 47 19.98 -0.73 10.08
N ASP A 48 21.17 -1.16 10.48
CA ASP A 48 22.01 -2.10 9.71
C ASP A 48 21.45 -3.53 9.82
N VAL A 49 20.30 -3.77 9.17
CA VAL A 49 19.68 -5.10 9.03
C VAL A 49 19.69 -5.55 7.58
N ASP A 50 19.68 -6.86 7.34
CA ASP A 50 19.53 -7.38 5.98
C ASP A 50 18.08 -7.27 5.48
N PHE A 51 17.94 -7.25 4.14
CA PHE A 51 16.64 -7.11 3.48
C PHE A 51 15.63 -8.20 3.86
N VAL A 52 16.08 -9.45 4.08
CA VAL A 52 15.18 -10.57 4.41
C VAL A 52 14.63 -10.39 5.82
N THR A 53 15.48 -10.02 6.78
CA THR A 53 15.07 -9.67 8.15
C THR A 53 14.09 -8.50 8.15
N ALA A 54 14.32 -7.47 7.33
CA ALA A 54 13.40 -6.36 7.22
C ALA A 54 12.03 -6.77 6.67
N MET A 55 12.00 -7.58 5.61
CA MET A 55 10.78 -8.15 5.03
C MET A 55 9.98 -8.98 6.02
N MET A 56 10.65 -9.87 6.77
CA MET A 56 9.99 -10.67 7.81
C MET A 56 9.41 -9.79 8.93
N THR A 57 10.12 -8.74 9.30
CA THR A 57 9.65 -7.76 10.31
C THR A 57 8.42 -7.01 9.81
N SER A 58 8.41 -6.59 8.54
CA SER A 58 7.25 -5.97 7.91
C SER A 58 6.03 -6.90 7.89
N MET A 59 6.22 -8.17 7.50
CA MET A 59 5.14 -9.16 7.55
C MET A 59 4.61 -9.38 8.97
N ARG A 60 5.48 -9.41 9.98
CA ARG A 60 5.07 -9.51 11.39
C ARG A 60 4.28 -8.27 11.82
N ALA A 61 4.73 -7.07 11.46
CA ALA A 61 4.05 -5.82 11.76
C ALA A 61 2.61 -5.80 11.20
N VAL A 62 2.43 -6.27 9.96
CA VAL A 62 1.09 -6.38 9.35
C VAL A 62 0.21 -7.43 10.05
N LYS A 63 0.78 -8.57 10.44
CA LYS A 63 0.04 -9.61 11.16
C LYS A 63 -0.38 -9.20 12.57
N MET A 64 0.46 -8.43 13.26
CA MET A 64 0.19 -7.96 14.63
C MET A 64 -0.84 -6.83 14.68
N ASN A 65 -0.89 -5.97 13.65
CA ASN A 65 -1.78 -4.81 13.59
C ASN A 65 -2.58 -4.77 12.28
N PRO A 66 -3.40 -5.80 11.98
CA PRO A 66 -4.01 -5.96 10.66
C PRO A 66 -5.01 -4.84 10.35
N ILE A 67 -5.77 -4.36 11.34
CA ILE A 67 -6.78 -3.33 11.16
C ILE A 67 -6.13 -1.99 10.77
N GLN A 68 -5.10 -1.58 11.52
CA GLN A 68 -4.37 -0.33 11.31
C GLN A 68 -3.64 -0.35 9.97
N MET A 69 -3.04 -1.50 9.63
CA MET A 69 -2.30 -1.68 8.38
C MET A 69 -3.24 -1.73 7.17
N MET A 70 -4.44 -2.30 7.31
CA MET A 70 -5.47 -2.27 6.28
C MET A 70 -6.00 -0.85 6.06
N ALA A 71 -6.26 -0.10 7.13
CA ALA A 71 -6.66 1.30 7.04
C ALA A 71 -5.59 2.16 6.34
N TRP A 72 -4.31 1.90 6.65
CA TRP A 72 -3.20 2.57 6.01
C TRP A 72 -3.08 2.20 4.51
N ALA A 73 -3.17 0.92 4.17
CA ALA A 73 -3.16 0.45 2.79
C ALA A 73 -4.32 1.05 1.97
N ALA A 74 -5.53 1.10 2.56
CA ALA A 74 -6.68 1.74 1.95
C ALA A 74 -6.46 3.26 1.75
N GLY A 75 -5.87 3.95 2.73
CA GLY A 75 -5.51 5.36 2.62
C GLY A 75 -4.56 5.63 1.45
N ILE A 76 -3.49 4.83 1.33
CA ILE A 76 -2.55 4.91 0.20
C ILE A 76 -3.28 4.68 -1.13
N ALA A 77 -4.14 3.66 -1.21
CA ALA A 77 -4.91 3.38 -2.42
C ALA A 77 -5.80 4.56 -2.83
N LEU A 78 -6.49 5.20 -1.88
CA LEU A 78 -7.32 6.39 -2.14
C LEU A 78 -6.48 7.58 -2.61
N MET A 79 -5.31 7.81 -1.99
CA MET A 79 -4.37 8.86 -2.42
C MET A 79 -3.85 8.58 -3.84
N MET A 80 -3.59 7.32 -4.18
CA MET A 80 -3.17 6.93 -5.52
C MET A 80 -4.28 7.17 -6.56
N LEU A 81 -5.52 6.81 -6.24
CA LEU A 81 -6.68 7.09 -7.09
C LEU A 81 -6.88 8.59 -7.30
N PHE A 82 -6.72 9.40 -6.25
CA PHE A 82 -6.75 10.86 -6.35
C PHE A 82 -5.62 11.41 -7.23
N SER A 83 -4.42 10.83 -7.14
CA SER A 83 -3.30 11.19 -8.02
C SER A 83 -3.64 10.90 -9.48
N PHE A 84 -4.20 9.74 -9.79
CA PHE A 84 -4.63 9.41 -11.15
C PHE A 84 -5.70 10.36 -11.68
N ALA A 85 -6.67 10.74 -10.84
CA ALA A 85 -7.71 11.71 -11.19
C ALA A 85 -7.14 13.11 -11.52
N THR A 86 -6.02 13.48 -10.89
CA THR A 86 -5.35 14.78 -11.08
C THR A 86 -4.21 14.72 -12.11
N LEU A 87 -4.19 13.73 -13.01
CA LEU A 87 -3.11 13.52 -13.98
C LEU A 87 -1.73 13.42 -13.32
N PHE A 88 -1.66 12.71 -12.20
CA PHE A 88 -0.47 12.47 -11.37
C PHE A 88 0.09 13.71 -10.64
N LEU A 89 -0.52 14.89 -10.79
CA LEU A 89 -0.08 16.09 -10.08
C LEU A 89 -0.23 15.97 -8.56
N GLY A 90 -1.21 15.19 -8.08
CA GLY A 90 -1.38 14.88 -6.67
C GLY A 90 -0.17 14.22 -6.01
N LEU A 91 0.71 13.56 -6.78
CA LEU A 91 1.92 12.92 -6.24
C LEU A 91 2.86 13.90 -5.54
N PHE A 92 2.97 15.15 -6.01
CA PHE A 92 3.84 16.15 -5.38
C PHE A 92 3.45 16.41 -3.92
N MET A 93 2.15 16.35 -3.61
CA MET A 93 1.64 16.50 -2.25
C MET A 93 1.60 15.16 -1.50
N ILE A 94 1.29 14.07 -2.19
CA ILE A 94 1.08 12.75 -1.58
C ILE A 94 2.40 12.12 -1.15
N LEU A 95 3.47 12.24 -1.94
CA LEU A 95 4.78 11.69 -1.60
C LEU A 95 5.30 12.16 -0.24
N PRO A 96 5.33 13.47 0.09
CA PRO A 96 5.78 13.92 1.41
C PRO A 96 4.84 13.48 2.53
N VAL A 97 3.51 13.49 2.32
CA VAL A 97 2.53 13.08 3.33
C VAL A 97 2.68 11.58 3.65
N VAL A 98 2.78 10.73 2.62
CA VAL A 98 2.96 9.29 2.77
C VAL A 98 4.30 8.98 3.43
N GLY A 99 5.37 9.70 3.08
CA GLY A 99 6.68 9.56 3.72
C GLY A 99 6.61 9.86 5.22
N HIS A 100 6.05 11.02 5.60
CA HIS A 100 5.91 11.40 7.01
C HIS A 100 5.00 10.47 7.80
N ALA A 101 3.90 10.01 7.22
CA ALA A 101 2.96 9.12 7.89
C ALA A 101 3.51 7.69 8.02
N THR A 102 4.22 7.18 7.00
CA THR A 102 4.93 5.90 7.08
C THR A 102 6.02 5.95 8.14
N TRP A 103 6.75 7.07 8.25
CA TRP A 103 7.71 7.29 9.35
C TRP A 103 7.02 7.26 10.72
N HIS A 104 5.86 7.89 10.86
CA HIS A 104 5.10 7.85 12.12
C HIS A 104 4.57 6.45 12.45
N LEU A 105 4.10 5.71 11.45
CA LEU A 105 3.65 4.33 11.62
C LEU A 105 4.82 3.42 12.02
N TYR A 106 5.96 3.57 11.34
CA TYR A 106 7.21 2.89 11.66
C TYR A 106 7.61 3.11 13.12
N ARG A 107 7.69 4.37 13.56
CA ARG A 107 8.02 4.69 14.96
C ARG A 107 7.02 4.08 15.93
N ARG A 108 5.72 4.12 15.68
CA ARG A 108 4.73 3.54 16.60
C ARG A 108 4.77 2.01 16.69
N VAL A 109 5.19 1.35 15.62
CA VAL A 109 5.27 -0.12 15.55
C VAL A 109 6.62 -0.64 16.07
N ILE A 110 7.67 0.19 16.05
CA ILE A 110 9.05 -0.20 16.36
C ILE A 110 9.64 0.59 17.56
N GLU A 111 8.97 1.59 18.13
CA GLU A 111 9.44 2.28 19.34
C GLU A 111 9.48 1.33 20.56
N PRO A 112 10.50 1.49 21.44
CA PRO A 112 10.99 0.44 22.31
C PRO A 112 10.16 0.32 23.60
N GLU A 113 9.79 -0.90 23.99
CA GLU A 113 9.64 -1.24 25.41
C GLU A 113 11.03 -1.24 26.05
N GLU A 114 11.60 -0.06 26.34
CA GLU A 114 12.74 0.03 27.27
C GLU A 114 12.86 1.42 27.90
N VAL A 115 11.83 1.81 28.68
CA VAL A 115 12.02 2.62 29.89
C VAL A 115 11.02 2.16 30.96
N ALA A 116 11.21 0.95 31.47
CA ALA A 116 10.76 0.60 32.81
C ALA A 116 12.01 0.19 33.58
N GLY A 117 12.54 1.16 34.34
CA GLY A 117 13.62 0.93 35.30
C GLY A 117 13.16 0.14 36.52
#